data_AF-A0A2V6NZC7-F1
#
_entry.id   AF-A0A2V6NZC7-F1
#
_cell.length_a   1.000
_cell.length_b   1.000
_cell.length_c   1.000
_cell.angle_alpha   90.00
_cell.angle_beta   90.00
_cell.angle_gamma   90.00
#
_symmetry.space_group_name_H-M   'P 1'
#
loop_
_entity.id
_entity.type
_entity.pdbx_description
1 polymer ?
#
loop_
_entity_poly.entity_id
_entity_poly.type
_entity_poly.pdbx_seq_one_letter_code
_entity_poly.pdbx_strand_id
1 'polypeptide(L)' 'MAAENGDRMFLYKTLVEQNNMPRGDITRVQAAFAKARREKAAPGTWIQLENGQWVKK' A
#
# COMPACT_ATOMS: atom_id res chain seq x y z
N MET A 1 14.74 -0.12 3.97
CA MET A 1 13.50 0.68 4.01
C MET A 1 13.27 1.57 2.77
N ALA A 2 14.29 2.05 2.04
CA ALA A 2 14.08 2.78 0.78
C ALA A 2 13.74 1.86 -0.41
N ALA A 3 14.40 0.70 -0.50
CA ALA A 3 14.12 -0.32 -1.53
C ALA A 3 12.65 -0.76 -1.49
N GLU A 4 12.16 -1.22 -0.33
CA GLU A 4 10.74 -1.62 -0.15
C GLU A 4 9.71 -0.54 -0.49
N ASN A 5 10.06 0.75 -0.37
CA ASN A 5 9.17 1.85 -0.75
C ASN A 5 9.22 2.08 -2.28
N GLY A 6 10.40 1.92 -2.88
CA GLY A 6 10.58 1.93 -4.34
C GLY A 6 9.86 0.77 -5.02
N ASP A 7 10.02 -0.45 -4.51
CA ASP A 7 9.36 -1.67 -5.00
C ASP A 7 7.83 -1.53 -4.94
N ARG A 8 7.30 -0.95 -3.86
CA ARG A 8 5.86 -0.68 -3.73
C ARG A 8 5.36 0.34 -4.74
N MET A 9 6.12 1.40 -4.98
CA MET A 9 5.74 2.42 -5.97
C MET A 9 5.73 1.84 -7.40
N PHE A 10 6.66 0.95 -7.72
CA PHE A 10 6.65 0.22 -8.99
C PHE A 10 5.36 -0.60 -9.13
N LEU A 11 5.01 -1.40 -8.12
CA LEU A 11 3.77 -2.19 -8.11
C LEU A 11 2.51 -1.34 -8.33
N TYR A 12 2.40 -0.19 -7.65
CA TYR A 12 1.24 0.69 -7.79
C TYR A 12 1.12 1.28 -9.20
N LYS A 13 2.25 1.70 -9.79
CA LYS A 13 2.27 2.20 -11.18
C LYS A 13 1.84 1.10 -12.15
N THR A 14 2.39 -0.10 -12.02
CA THR A 14 2.01 -1.25 -12.84
C THR A 14 0.51 -1.57 -12.74
N LEU A 15 -0.07 -1.52 -11.53
CA LEU A 15 -1.50 -1.76 -11.35
C LEU A 15 -2.35 -0.67 -12.01
N VAL A 16 -1.99 0.60 -11.88
CA VAL A 16 -2.68 1.71 -12.54
C VAL A 16 -2.65 1.52 -14.06
N GLU A 17 -1.47 1.22 -14.61
CA GLU A 17 -1.28 1.03 -16.06
C GLU A 17 -2.06 -0.18 -16.59
N GLN A 18 -1.93 -1.35 -15.95
CA GLN A 18 -2.59 -2.58 -16.39
C GLN A 18 -4.12 -2.52 -16.28
N ASN A 19 -4.66 -1.74 -15.35
CA ASN A 19 -6.10 -1.59 -15.17
C ASN A 19 -6.68 -0.40 -15.96
N ASN A 20 -5.91 0.21 -16.87
CA ASN A 20 -6.31 1.40 -17.64
C ASN A 20 -6.83 2.53 -16.74
N MET A 21 -6.29 2.66 -15.54
CA MET A 21 -6.68 3.69 -14.58
C MET A 21 -5.97 5.01 -14.94
N PRO A 22 -6.59 6.17 -14.66
CA PRO A 22 -5.91 7.45 -14.73
C PRO A 22 -4.65 7.46 -13.86
N ARG A 23 -3.55 8.05 -14.33
CA ARG A 23 -2.31 8.17 -13.52
C ARG A 23 -2.53 8.86 -12.17
N GLY A 24 -3.53 9.74 -12.09
CA GLY A 24 -3.95 10.40 -10.84
C GLY A 24 -4.53 9.44 -9.79
N ASP A 25 -4.96 8.25 -10.17
CA ASP A 25 -5.57 7.27 -9.26
C ASP A 25 -4.54 6.47 -8.46
N ILE A 26 -3.25 6.75 -8.60
CA ILE A 26 -2.20 6.06 -7.86
C ILE A 26 -2.40 6.14 -6.34
N THR A 27 -2.93 7.26 -5.83
CA THR A 27 -3.26 7.43 -4.40
C THR A 27 -4.39 6.50 -3.97
N ARG A 28 -5.37 6.22 -4.85
CA ARG A 28 -6.45 5.26 -4.58
C ARG A 28 -5.91 3.84 -4.49
N VAL A 29 -5.00 3.46 -5.39
CA VAL A 29 -4.34 2.15 -5.36
C VAL A 29 -3.50 1.98 -4.09
N GLN A 30 -2.75 3.01 -3.69
CA GLN A 30 -1.99 3.03 -2.44
C GLN A 30 -2.88 2.79 -1.22
N ALA A 31 -4.01 3.51 -1.12
CA ALA A 31 -4.96 3.38 -0.01
C ALA A 31 -5.58 1.97 0.04
N ALA A 32 -5.99 1.42 -1.12
CA ALA A 32 -6.54 0.08 -1.21
C ALA A 32 -5.52 -0.99 -0.79
N PHE A 33 -4.27 -0.86 -1.23
CA PHE A 33 -3.20 -1.79 -0.85
C PHE A 33 -2.88 -1.72 0.65
N ALA A 34 -2.79 -0.51 1.21
CA ALA A 34 -2.57 -0.31 2.65
C ALA A 34 -3.71 -0.91 3.47
N LYS A 35 -4.96 -0.75 3.05
CA LYS A 35 -6.12 -1.39 3.67
C LYS A 35 -6.00 -2.92 3.63
N ALA A 36 -5.81 -3.50 2.44
CA ALA A 36 -5.71 -4.95 2.26
C ALA A 36 -4.56 -5.56 3.08
N ARG A 37 -3.42 -4.87 3.17
CA ARG A 37 -2.27 -5.31 3.97
C ARG A 37 -2.59 -5.33 5.47
N ARG A 38 -3.29 -4.32 5.99
CA ARG A 38 -3.74 -4.28 7.39
C ARG A 38 -4.73 -5.41 7.69
N GLU A 39 -5.70 -5.62 6.79
CA GLU A 39 -6.70 -6.69 6.91
C GLU A 39 -6.06 -8.08 6.92
N LYS A 40 -5.07 -8.31 6.05
CA LYS A 40 -4.39 -9.61 5.91
C LYS A 40 -3.19 -9.83 6.84
N ALA A 41 -2.75 -8.80 7.59
CA ALA A 41 -1.64 -8.95 8.52
C ALA A 41 -1.96 -10.02 9.58
N ALA A 42 -0.97 -10.84 9.92
CA ALA A 42 -1.12 -11.83 10.99
C ALA A 42 -1.21 -11.12 12.36
N PRO A 43 -1.90 -11.71 13.35
CA PRO A 43 -1.81 -11.26 14.74
C PRO A 43 -0.35 -11.16 15.19
N GLY A 44 -0.01 -10.12 15.93
CA GLY A 44 1.34 -9.81 16.37
C GLY A 44 2.20 -9.05 15.35
N THR A 45 1.69 -8.76 14.15
CA THR A 45 2.42 -8.01 13.12
C THR A 45 2.28 -6.50 13.34
N TRP A 46 3.37 -5.75 13.20
CA TRP A 46 3.32 -4.29 13.16
C TRP A 46 2.74 -3.79 11.83
N ILE A 47 1.70 -2.98 11.92
CA ILE A 47 1.04 -2.34 10.79
C ILE A 47 1.04 -0.82 10.96
N GLN A 48 1.16 -0.10 9.86
CA GLN A 48 1.05 1.37 9.86
C GLN A 48 -0.39 1.77 9.55
N LEU A 49 -0.95 2.66 10.37
CA LEU A 49 -2.24 3.31 10.18
C LEU A 49 -2.13 4.51 9.23
N GLU A 50 -3.28 5.00 8.77
CA GLU A 50 -3.36 6.13 7.82
C GLU A 50 -2.78 7.44 8.36
N ASN A 51 -2.82 7.63 9.68
CA ASN A 51 -2.20 8.76 10.36
C ASN A 51 -0.68 8.59 10.60
N GLY A 52 -0.08 7.53 10.03
CA GLY A 52 1.35 7.22 10.16
C GLY A 52 1.72 6.48 11.45
N GLN A 53 0.79 6.28 12.39
CA GLN A 53 1.05 5.54 13.62
C GLN A 53 1.28 4.06 13.33
N TRP A 54 2.16 3.43 14.10
CA TRP A 54 2.39 2.00 14.06
C TRP A 54 1.65 1.32 15.21
N VAL A 55 0.88 0.28 14.90
CA VAL A 55 0.20 -0.55 15.89
C VAL A 55 0.53 -2.01 15.65
N LYS A 56 0.55 -2.80 16.74
CA LYS A 56 0.70 -4.25 16.65
C LYS A 56 -0.70 -4.86 16.58
N LYS A 57 -0.97 -5.63 15.53
CA LYS A 57 -2.25 -6.32 15.35
C LYS A 57 -2.42 -7.44 16.36
#